data_AF-A0A2D9Y3A9-F1
#
_entry.id   AF-A0A2D9Y3A9-F1
#
_cell.length_a   1.000
_cell.length_b   1.000
_cell.length_c   1.000
_cell.angle_alpha   90.00
_cell.angle_beta   90.00
_cell.angle_gamma   90.00
#
_symmetry.space_group_name_H-M   'P 1'
#
loop_
_entity.id
_entity.type
_entity.pdbx_description
1 polymer ?
#
loop_
_entity_poly.entity_id
_entity_poly.type
_entity_poly.pdbx_seq_one_letter_code
_entity_poly.pdbx_strand_id
1 'polypeptide(L)'
;MRRFNLENTKNIQGLKAAMFLLFMMLFHGTQVMAQVKAAVDSTSILIGQEIRYKMQVETDSTNLVVFPEGQTFQPLEVIDTYNTDTLRNGRKSILTKEYALTQFDSGSYTIPRQKILIADQVFFTDSINVEVRNVVVDTTKQKMYEIKPLVDVEAPFVINWKKWLLWIGIALLLGGIIIFFVFRQKKKKENKEKDLPPYERAMLALKRIDESHLLEQDSHKEYYSQLSDTARKYIDEEIYDHAMESTTDELIAKLDQEIKSGSLNLDKATINELKHVLQTADLVKFAKSRPDILNAKNDRKIIESVIVKTKDAIPEPTEEELLADEEFRKNLAERRRTKKVIIGSIAAIALVIITLVVFIIIKGYDVVKDSILGHPTKELAEREWISSAYGSPPVTISTPEVLIRNVYQMTEEQKQILKGSESFVYGKISDNFYIAVTTMSSIAQKDVDLSKAVESNVGYLESQGGKNITVKDEEYETLGGAKGIKVFGNFQIKNAVTQEEQKNEYVILNFVERGGFQQITVVYDVEDRYAKDVAERIINSVELRNEEE
;
A
#
# COMPACT_ATOMS: atom_id res chain seq x y z
N MET A 1 -129.18 58.84 0.62
CA MET A 1 -128.72 58.92 2.02
C MET A 1 -127.21 58.72 2.03
N ARG A 2 -126.47 59.66 2.63
CA ARG A 2 -125.03 59.64 3.01
C ARG A 2 -123.93 59.51 1.93
N ARG A 3 -123.20 60.63 1.83
CA ARG A 3 -121.81 60.80 1.40
C ARG A 3 -120.88 59.81 2.13
N PHE A 4 -119.86 59.28 1.44
CA PHE A 4 -118.57 58.94 2.06
C PHE A 4 -117.43 59.14 1.04
N ASN A 5 -116.46 59.97 1.44
CA ASN A 5 -115.32 60.41 0.65
C ASN A 5 -114.39 59.26 0.23
N LEU A 6 -114.06 59.21 -1.06
CA LEU A 6 -113.05 58.32 -1.66
C LEU A 6 -111.68 59.00 -1.83
N GLU A 7 -111.42 60.12 -1.14
CA GLU A 7 -110.16 60.87 -1.30
C GLU A 7 -108.96 60.33 -0.51
N ASN A 8 -109.15 59.37 0.41
CA ASN A 8 -108.07 58.96 1.33
C ASN A 8 -107.24 57.73 0.89
N THR A 9 -107.57 57.07 -0.22
CA THR A 9 -106.83 55.89 -0.71
C THR A 9 -105.66 56.24 -1.63
N LYS A 10 -105.69 57.39 -2.32
CA LYS A 10 -104.59 57.86 -3.18
C LYS A 10 -103.35 58.31 -2.40
N ASN A 11 -103.53 58.93 -1.23
CA ASN A 11 -102.42 59.38 -0.38
C ASN A 11 -101.65 58.22 0.27
N ILE A 12 -102.33 57.13 0.64
CA ILE A 12 -101.68 55.96 1.27
C ILE A 12 -100.86 55.17 0.23
N GLN A 13 -101.32 55.09 -1.02
CA GLN A 13 -100.54 54.45 -2.10
C GLN A 13 -99.34 55.30 -2.52
N GLY A 14 -99.49 56.63 -2.58
CA GLY A 14 -98.37 57.55 -2.80
C GLY A 14 -97.32 57.48 -1.70
N LEU A 15 -97.74 57.38 -0.43
CA LEU A 15 -96.83 57.27 0.71
C LEU A 15 -96.10 55.91 0.74
N LYS A 16 -96.77 54.81 0.40
CA LYS A 16 -96.13 53.48 0.27
C LYS A 16 -95.17 53.41 -0.91
N ALA A 17 -95.51 54.02 -2.05
CA ALA A 17 -94.62 54.11 -3.20
C ALA A 17 -93.39 55.01 -2.91
N ALA A 18 -93.58 56.12 -2.21
CA ALA A 18 -92.49 56.98 -1.76
C ALA A 18 -91.59 56.29 -0.73
N MET A 19 -92.17 55.54 0.22
CA MET A 19 -91.40 54.80 1.22
C MET A 19 -90.66 53.59 0.63
N PHE A 20 -91.22 52.95 -0.41
CA PHE A 20 -90.54 51.90 -1.18
C PHE A 20 -89.41 52.44 -2.04
N LEU A 21 -89.59 53.61 -2.68
CA LEU A 21 -88.53 54.32 -3.41
C LEU A 21 -87.41 54.81 -2.48
N LEU A 22 -87.76 55.29 -1.28
CA LEU A 22 -86.79 55.69 -0.26
C LEU A 22 -86.00 54.47 0.29
N PHE A 23 -86.67 53.32 0.44
CA PHE A 23 -86.03 52.05 0.83
C PHE A 23 -85.09 51.50 -0.27
N MET A 24 -85.42 51.67 -1.56
CA MET A 24 -84.54 51.32 -2.67
C MET A 24 -83.32 52.26 -2.80
N MET A 25 -83.45 53.54 -2.45
CA MET A 25 -82.29 54.46 -2.42
C MET A 25 -81.33 54.17 -1.27
N LEU A 26 -81.79 53.62 -0.15
CA LEU A 26 -80.95 53.25 1.01
C LEU A 26 -80.09 52.00 0.79
N PHE A 27 -80.28 51.26 -0.31
CA PHE A 27 -79.51 50.06 -0.67
C PHE A 27 -78.50 50.27 -1.80
N HIS A 28 -78.16 51.51 -2.14
CA HIS A 28 -77.03 51.79 -3.03
C HIS A 28 -75.71 51.66 -2.25
N GLY A 29 -75.25 50.43 -2.06
CA GLY A 29 -73.88 50.16 -1.63
C GLY A 29 -72.93 50.85 -2.61
N THR A 30 -72.05 51.70 -2.10
CA THR A 30 -70.96 52.31 -2.87
C THR A 30 -70.07 51.20 -3.38
N GLN A 31 -70.28 50.79 -4.63
CA GLN A 31 -69.37 49.89 -5.32
C GLN A 31 -68.07 50.65 -5.52
N VAL A 32 -67.02 50.23 -4.81
CA VAL A 32 -65.67 50.73 -5.01
C VAL A 32 -65.26 50.31 -6.42
N MET A 33 -65.22 51.26 -7.36
CA MET A 33 -64.67 51.06 -8.71
C MET A 33 -63.14 51.03 -8.59
N ALA A 34 -62.60 49.99 -7.95
CA ALA A 34 -61.17 49.75 -7.93
C ALA A 34 -60.78 48.82 -9.08
N GLN A 35 -59.82 49.24 -9.90
CA GLN A 35 -59.25 48.39 -10.93
C GLN A 35 -57.86 47.94 -10.48
N VAL A 36 -57.69 46.62 -10.38
CA VAL A 36 -56.42 45.97 -10.12
C VAL A 36 -55.88 45.44 -11.44
N LYS A 37 -54.63 45.79 -11.78
CA LYS A 37 -53.92 45.24 -12.93
C LYS A 37 -52.57 44.68 -12.49
N ALA A 38 -52.17 43.59 -13.11
CA ALA A 38 -50.84 43.03 -12.96
C ALA A 38 -50.21 42.82 -14.33
N ALA A 39 -48.91 43.07 -14.43
CA ALA A 39 -48.12 42.86 -15.64
C ALA A 39 -46.71 42.38 -15.26
N VAL A 40 -46.07 41.69 -16.20
CA VAL A 40 -44.65 41.36 -16.16
C VAL A 40 -43.93 42.07 -17.29
N ASP A 41 -42.65 42.34 -17.12
CA ASP A 41 -41.79 42.91 -18.16
C ASP A 41 -41.44 41.91 -19.27
N SER A 42 -41.30 40.63 -18.93
CA SER A 42 -41.14 39.54 -19.90
C SER A 42 -41.90 38.27 -19.49
N THR A 43 -42.47 37.58 -20.48
CA THR A 43 -43.07 36.24 -20.31
C THR A 43 -42.10 35.12 -20.69
N SER A 44 -40.87 35.44 -21.08
CA SER A 44 -39.81 34.47 -21.41
C SER A 44 -38.47 34.95 -20.86
N ILE A 45 -37.84 34.14 -20.00
CA ILE A 45 -36.57 34.45 -19.34
C ILE A 45 -35.61 33.27 -19.34
N LEU A 46 -34.34 33.50 -19.07
CA LEU A 46 -33.36 32.45 -18.82
C LEU A 46 -33.41 32.00 -17.34
N ILE A 47 -32.95 30.77 -17.06
CA ILE A 47 -32.76 30.31 -15.68
C ILE A 47 -31.98 31.35 -14.85
N GLY A 48 -32.51 31.68 -13.68
CA GLY A 48 -31.91 32.63 -12.74
C GLY A 48 -32.06 34.10 -13.11
N GLN A 49 -32.66 34.43 -14.26
CA GLN A 49 -32.92 35.81 -14.67
C GLN A 49 -34.13 36.40 -13.91
N GLU A 50 -34.03 37.66 -13.50
CA GLU A 50 -35.09 38.40 -12.81
C GLU A 50 -36.24 38.81 -13.77
N ILE A 51 -37.48 38.68 -13.28
CA ILE A 51 -38.71 39.21 -13.89
C ILE A 51 -39.27 40.30 -12.97
N ARG A 52 -39.64 41.45 -13.55
CA ARG A 52 -40.31 42.52 -12.81
C ARG A 52 -41.82 42.35 -12.89
N TYR A 53 -42.42 41.91 -11.78
CA TYR A 53 -43.87 41.83 -11.63
C TYR A 53 -44.41 43.14 -11.05
N LYS A 54 -45.25 43.83 -11.82
CA LYS A 54 -45.81 45.14 -11.50
C LYS A 54 -47.31 45.04 -11.24
N MET A 55 -47.72 45.45 -10.04
CA MET A 55 -49.12 45.57 -9.64
C MET A 55 -49.53 47.04 -9.59
N GLN A 56 -50.64 47.37 -10.24
CA GLN A 56 -51.21 48.70 -10.25
C GLN A 56 -52.64 48.68 -9.74
N VAL A 57 -52.93 49.55 -8.76
CA VAL A 57 -54.24 49.67 -8.12
C VAL A 57 -54.71 51.10 -8.25
N GLU A 58 -55.84 51.31 -8.93
CA GLU A 58 -56.51 52.60 -9.00
C GLU A 58 -57.68 52.60 -8.01
N THR A 59 -57.67 53.50 -7.02
CA THR A 59 -58.73 53.62 -5.99
C THR A 59 -58.86 55.06 -5.50
N ASP A 60 -59.88 55.38 -4.71
CA ASP A 60 -60.04 56.71 -4.12
C ASP A 60 -58.89 57.01 -3.13
N SER A 61 -58.43 58.26 -3.07
CA SER A 61 -57.24 58.65 -2.30
C SER A 61 -57.33 58.43 -0.78
N THR A 62 -58.52 58.12 -0.26
CA THR A 62 -58.78 57.83 1.16
C THR A 62 -58.75 56.33 1.49
N ASN A 63 -58.70 55.45 0.48
CA ASN A 63 -58.74 54.01 0.68
C ASN A 63 -57.34 53.46 0.98
N LEU A 64 -57.24 52.65 2.05
CA LEU A 64 -56.02 51.91 2.36
C LEU A 64 -55.89 50.71 1.42
N VAL A 65 -54.71 50.54 0.82
CA VAL A 65 -54.38 49.39 -0.05
C VAL A 65 -53.29 48.56 0.61
N VAL A 66 -53.56 47.25 0.77
CA VAL A 66 -52.59 46.28 1.29
C VAL A 66 -52.22 45.33 0.15
N PHE A 67 -50.94 45.33 -0.20
CA PHE A 67 -50.34 44.46 -1.21
C PHE A 67 -49.96 43.09 -0.61
N PRO A 68 -49.85 42.04 -1.44
CA PRO A 68 -49.39 40.73 -0.97
C PRO A 68 -47.95 40.80 -0.45
N GLU A 69 -47.68 40.10 0.65
CA GLU A 69 -46.35 39.95 1.25
C GLU A 69 -46.07 38.47 1.50
N GLY A 70 -44.78 38.09 1.50
CA GLY A 70 -44.35 36.71 1.70
C GLY A 70 -44.34 35.85 0.43
N GLN A 71 -44.40 34.53 0.59
CA GLN A 71 -44.15 33.55 -0.46
C GLN A 71 -45.41 33.19 -1.29
N THR A 72 -46.22 34.19 -1.68
CA THR A 72 -47.47 33.98 -2.44
C THR A 72 -47.27 33.80 -3.94
N PHE A 73 -46.03 33.87 -4.42
CA PHE A 73 -45.65 33.79 -5.83
C PHE A 73 -45.17 32.41 -6.28
N GLN A 74 -45.22 31.40 -5.40
CA GLN A 74 -44.85 30.01 -5.74
C GLN A 74 -45.59 29.53 -6.99
N PRO A 75 -44.91 28.86 -7.93
CA PRO A 75 -43.57 28.28 -7.83
C PRO A 75 -42.40 29.25 -8.10
N LEU A 76 -42.62 30.53 -8.38
CA LEU A 76 -41.55 31.53 -8.52
C LEU A 76 -41.11 32.08 -7.16
N GLU A 77 -39.83 32.43 -7.05
CA GLU A 77 -39.24 32.99 -5.84
C GLU A 77 -39.18 34.52 -5.90
N VAL A 78 -39.49 35.19 -4.79
CA VAL A 78 -39.35 36.65 -4.64
C VAL A 78 -37.94 36.96 -4.17
N ILE A 79 -37.15 37.60 -5.03
CA ILE A 79 -35.80 38.07 -4.68
C ILE A 79 -35.87 39.38 -3.89
N ASP A 80 -36.71 40.31 -4.36
CA ASP A 80 -36.80 41.65 -3.80
C ASP A 80 -38.21 42.23 -3.93
N THR A 81 -38.55 43.15 -3.04
CA THR A 81 -39.83 43.86 -2.98
C THR A 81 -39.59 45.36 -2.92
N TYR A 82 -39.94 46.06 -3.98
CA TYR A 82 -39.70 47.49 -4.09
C TYR A 82 -40.73 48.32 -3.32
N ASN A 83 -40.39 49.56 -2.94
CA ASN A 83 -41.30 50.46 -2.25
C ASN A 83 -42.52 50.82 -3.12
N THR A 84 -43.68 51.02 -2.49
CA THR A 84 -44.90 51.39 -3.19
C THR A 84 -44.82 52.83 -3.68
N ASP A 85 -45.00 53.05 -4.99
CA ASP A 85 -45.13 54.38 -5.57
C ASP A 85 -46.60 54.80 -5.65
N THR A 86 -46.89 56.07 -5.40
CA THR A 86 -48.27 56.60 -5.34
C THR A 86 -48.40 57.87 -6.16
N LEU A 87 -49.17 57.80 -7.24
CA LEU A 87 -49.53 58.95 -8.08
C LEU A 87 -50.96 59.39 -7.78
N ARG A 88 -51.14 60.62 -7.30
CA ARG A 88 -52.47 61.20 -7.05
C ARG A 88 -52.99 61.95 -8.27
N ASN A 89 -54.20 61.63 -8.71
CA ASN A 89 -54.90 62.30 -9.79
C ASN A 89 -56.31 62.74 -9.31
N GLY A 90 -56.39 63.92 -8.71
CA GLY A 90 -57.63 64.47 -8.14
C GLY A 90 -58.15 63.62 -6.96
N ARG A 91 -59.36 63.06 -7.09
CA ARG A 91 -59.98 62.18 -6.08
C ARG A 91 -59.46 60.74 -6.11
N LYS A 92 -58.74 60.36 -7.16
CA LYS A 92 -58.20 59.01 -7.35
C LYS A 92 -56.70 58.97 -7.07
N SER A 93 -56.23 57.82 -6.62
CA SER A 93 -54.83 57.50 -6.40
C SER A 93 -54.48 56.21 -7.14
N ILE A 94 -53.36 56.23 -7.86
CA ILE A 94 -52.79 55.08 -8.54
C ILE A 94 -51.58 54.62 -7.72
N LEU A 95 -51.70 53.46 -7.10
CA LEU A 95 -50.62 52.84 -6.33
C LEU A 95 -49.95 51.77 -7.20
N THR A 96 -48.63 51.80 -7.23
CA THR A 96 -47.80 50.86 -8.00
C THR A 96 -46.86 50.13 -7.06
N LYS A 97 -46.85 48.80 -7.10
CA LYS A 97 -45.95 47.94 -6.34
C LYS A 97 -45.22 47.01 -7.29
N GLU A 98 -43.91 46.86 -7.10
CA GLU A 98 -43.07 46.01 -7.94
C GLU A 98 -42.37 44.93 -7.11
N TYR A 99 -42.25 43.75 -7.70
CA TYR A 99 -41.58 42.58 -7.13
C TYR A 99 -40.59 42.02 -8.15
N ALA A 100 -39.41 41.64 -7.66
CA ALA A 100 -38.41 40.92 -8.44
C ALA A 100 -38.62 39.41 -8.23
N LEU A 101 -39.01 38.70 -9.29
CA LEU A 101 -39.25 37.25 -9.27
C LEU A 101 -38.19 36.49 -10.05
N THR A 102 -37.87 35.26 -9.66
CA THR A 102 -36.96 34.37 -10.41
C THR A 102 -37.35 32.89 -10.31
N GLN A 103 -36.67 32.06 -11.10
CA GLN A 103 -36.75 30.61 -11.06
C GLN A 103 -35.41 29.98 -11.45
N PHE A 104 -34.99 28.94 -10.74
CA PHE A 104 -33.70 28.25 -10.93
C PHE A 104 -33.78 26.99 -11.80
N ASP A 105 -35.00 26.57 -12.16
CA ASP A 105 -35.25 25.42 -13.03
C ASP A 105 -35.90 25.87 -14.37
N SER A 106 -35.58 25.17 -15.46
CA SER A 106 -36.23 25.39 -16.75
C SER A 106 -37.63 24.77 -16.78
N GLY A 107 -38.60 25.48 -17.34
CA GLY A 107 -39.98 25.00 -17.44
C GLY A 107 -40.98 26.12 -17.73
N SER A 108 -42.26 25.76 -17.83
CA SER A 108 -43.35 26.74 -17.87
C SER A 108 -43.97 26.87 -16.48
N TYR A 109 -43.94 28.07 -15.93
CA TYR A 109 -44.42 28.37 -14.59
C TYR A 109 -45.53 29.42 -14.65
N THR A 110 -46.50 29.32 -13.76
CA THR A 110 -47.61 30.29 -13.70
C THR A 110 -47.54 31.06 -12.40
N ILE A 111 -47.43 32.39 -12.49
CA ILE A 111 -47.60 33.29 -11.36
C ILE A 111 -49.08 33.23 -10.94
N PRO A 112 -49.38 32.77 -9.72
CA PRO A 112 -50.76 32.65 -9.25
C PRO A 112 -51.40 34.03 -9.05
N ARG A 113 -52.73 34.05 -9.00
CA ARG A 113 -53.51 35.27 -8.75
C ARG A 113 -53.19 35.84 -7.38
N GLN A 114 -52.79 37.11 -7.34
CA GLN A 114 -52.41 37.77 -6.11
C GLN A 114 -53.59 38.47 -5.44
N LYS A 115 -53.71 38.29 -4.12
CA LYS A 115 -54.76 38.90 -3.30
C LYS A 115 -54.36 40.32 -2.88
N ILE A 116 -55.27 41.28 -3.06
CA ILE A 116 -55.11 42.67 -2.65
C ILE A 116 -56.31 43.07 -1.81
N LEU A 117 -56.07 43.77 -0.70
CA LEU A 117 -57.13 44.36 0.11
C LEU A 117 -57.20 45.86 -0.17
N ILE A 118 -58.39 46.34 -0.55
CA ILE A 118 -58.67 47.77 -0.78
C ILE A 118 -59.81 48.14 0.15
N ALA A 119 -59.52 48.97 1.15
CA ALA A 119 -60.39 49.13 2.33
C ALA A 119 -60.75 47.74 2.91
N ASP A 120 -62.04 47.39 2.98
CA ASP A 120 -62.52 46.11 3.52
C ASP A 120 -62.89 45.09 2.43
N GLN A 121 -62.52 45.33 1.17
CA GLN A 121 -62.85 44.47 0.03
C GLN A 121 -61.61 43.76 -0.54
N VAL A 122 -61.81 42.50 -0.94
CA VAL A 122 -60.77 41.64 -1.51
C VAL A 122 -60.84 41.70 -3.04
N PHE A 123 -59.70 41.98 -3.66
CA PHE A 123 -59.50 41.93 -5.11
C PHE A 123 -58.40 40.94 -5.46
N PHE A 124 -58.45 40.41 -6.69
CA PHE A 124 -57.45 39.48 -7.20
C PHE A 124 -56.90 39.96 -8.54
N THR A 125 -55.60 39.77 -8.75
CA THR A 125 -55.00 39.92 -10.07
C THR A 125 -55.36 38.74 -10.97
N ASP A 126 -55.03 38.85 -12.24
CA ASP A 126 -54.97 37.70 -13.15
C ASP A 126 -53.69 36.88 -12.91
N SER A 127 -53.71 35.62 -13.33
CA SER A 127 -52.53 34.74 -13.34
C SER A 127 -51.74 34.94 -14.63
N ILE A 128 -50.42 34.84 -14.56
CA ILE A 128 -49.53 35.08 -15.71
C ILE A 128 -48.63 33.88 -15.93
N ASN A 129 -48.58 33.34 -17.15
CA ASN A 129 -47.66 32.26 -17.51
C ASN A 129 -46.30 32.84 -17.96
N VAL A 130 -45.22 32.20 -17.51
CA VAL A 130 -43.83 32.57 -17.75
C VAL A 130 -43.07 31.32 -18.19
N GLU A 131 -42.33 31.42 -19.29
CA GLU A 131 -41.44 30.37 -19.79
C GLU A 131 -39.99 30.63 -19.36
N VAL A 132 -39.38 29.67 -18.65
CA VAL A 132 -37.99 29.72 -18.20
C VAL A 132 -37.14 28.80 -19.07
N ARG A 133 -36.23 29.39 -19.84
CA ARG A 133 -35.40 28.72 -20.84
C ARG A 133 -34.01 28.41 -20.29
N ASN A 134 -33.46 27.28 -20.72
CA ASN A 134 -32.08 26.92 -20.44
C ASN A 134 -31.10 27.87 -21.16
N VAL A 135 -29.94 28.10 -20.53
CA VAL A 135 -28.82 28.77 -21.19
C VAL A 135 -28.14 27.75 -22.10
N VAL A 136 -28.20 27.98 -23.42
CA VAL A 136 -27.54 27.11 -24.40
C VAL A 136 -26.04 27.35 -24.33
N VAL A 137 -25.30 26.40 -23.75
CA VAL A 137 -23.84 26.37 -23.83
C VAL A 137 -23.42 25.68 -25.13
N ASP A 138 -22.69 26.40 -25.99
CA ASP A 138 -22.15 25.87 -27.24
C ASP A 138 -20.99 24.93 -26.95
N THR A 139 -21.29 23.64 -26.81
CA THR A 139 -20.30 22.58 -26.52
C THR A 139 -19.36 22.30 -27.68
N THR A 140 -19.61 22.84 -28.89
CA THR A 140 -18.76 22.60 -30.07
C THR A 140 -17.49 23.45 -30.13
N LYS A 141 -17.44 24.55 -29.36
CA LYS A 141 -16.24 25.41 -29.27
C LYS A 141 -15.31 25.05 -28.11
N GLN A 142 -15.73 24.14 -27.24
CA GLN A 142 -14.95 23.70 -26.11
C GLN A 142 -14.29 22.38 -26.47
N LYS A 143 -12.97 22.39 -26.74
CA LYS A 143 -12.20 21.14 -26.85
C LYS A 143 -12.39 20.35 -25.56
N MET A 144 -13.02 19.18 -25.65
CA MET A 144 -12.96 18.21 -24.56
C MET A 144 -11.51 17.80 -24.39
N TYR A 145 -10.90 18.24 -23.30
CA TYR A 145 -9.59 17.74 -22.89
C TYR A 145 -9.82 16.45 -22.11
N GLU A 146 -8.97 15.46 -22.34
CA GLU A 146 -8.92 14.28 -21.50
C GLU A 146 -8.78 14.70 -20.03
N ILE A 147 -9.48 13.99 -19.14
CA ILE A 147 -9.34 14.15 -17.70
C ILE A 147 -7.85 14.00 -17.41
N LYS A 148 -7.21 15.06 -16.90
CA LYS A 148 -5.80 14.98 -16.54
C LYS A 148 -5.64 13.79 -15.60
N PRO A 149 -4.71 12.85 -15.88
CA PRO A 149 -4.42 11.78 -14.94
C PRO A 149 -4.06 12.43 -13.60
N LEU A 150 -4.46 11.79 -12.51
CA LEU A 150 -4.07 12.19 -11.16
C LEU A 150 -2.56 12.41 -11.18
N VAL A 151 -2.15 13.66 -10.98
CA VAL A 151 -0.73 13.99 -10.86
C VAL A 151 -0.27 13.26 -9.61
N ASP A 152 0.58 12.27 -9.80
CA ASP A 152 1.24 11.55 -8.72
C ASP A 152 2.02 12.59 -7.92
N VAL A 153 1.44 13.04 -6.81
CA VAL A 153 2.14 13.91 -5.87
C VAL A 153 3.24 13.02 -5.32
N GLU A 154 4.49 13.28 -5.71
CA GLU A 154 5.64 12.61 -5.11
C GLU A 154 5.43 12.61 -3.60
N ALA A 155 5.19 11.41 -3.05
CA ALA A 155 4.93 11.26 -1.64
C ALA A 155 6.05 12.02 -0.89
N PRO A 156 5.74 12.77 0.19
CA PRO A 156 6.78 13.40 0.99
C PRO A 156 7.83 12.33 1.28
N PHE A 157 9.13 12.64 1.11
CA PHE A 157 10.23 11.68 1.22
C PHE A 157 10.17 10.94 2.58
N VAL A 158 9.38 9.87 2.65
CA VAL A 158 9.26 9.02 3.82
C VAL A 158 10.49 8.16 3.72
N ILE A 159 11.55 8.57 4.42
CA ILE A 159 12.74 7.75 4.60
C ILE A 159 12.24 6.43 5.15
N ASN A 160 12.22 5.43 4.27
CA ASN A 160 11.78 4.09 4.60
C ASN A 160 12.89 3.49 5.46
N TRP A 161 12.90 3.87 6.74
CA TRP A 161 13.97 3.62 7.69
C TRP A 161 14.30 2.12 7.76
N LYS A 162 13.30 1.25 7.51
CA LYS A 162 13.47 -0.20 7.35
C LYS A 162 14.39 -0.58 6.19
N LYS A 163 14.27 0.07 5.02
CA LYS A 163 15.19 -0.13 3.87
C LYS A 163 16.60 0.38 4.18
N TRP A 164 16.72 1.52 4.87
CA TRP A 164 18.03 2.08 5.24
C TRP A 164 18.75 1.23 6.29
N LEU A 165 18.03 0.70 7.27
CA LEU A 165 18.56 -0.21 8.29
C LEU A 165 19.08 -1.51 7.66
N LEU A 166 18.42 -1.99 6.61
CA LEU A 166 18.85 -3.12 5.80
C LEU A 166 20.14 -2.80 5.02
N TRP A 167 20.22 -1.65 4.35
CA TRP A 167 21.45 -1.23 3.64
C TRP A 167 22.63 -1.05 4.59
N ILE A 168 22.40 -0.52 5.80
CA ILE A 168 23.40 -0.42 6.87
C ILE A 168 23.84 -1.82 7.33
N GLY A 169 22.91 -2.75 7.51
CA GLY A 169 23.21 -4.14 7.83
C GLY A 169 24.07 -4.83 6.76
N ILE A 170 23.72 -4.66 5.48
CA ILE A 170 24.50 -5.18 4.35
C ILE A 170 25.90 -4.56 4.30
N ALA A 171 26.01 -3.25 4.50
CA ALA A 171 27.29 -2.55 4.51
C ALA A 171 28.21 -3.03 5.65
N LEU A 172 27.67 -3.24 6.85
CA LEU A 172 28.41 -3.78 7.99
C LEU A 172 28.85 -5.23 7.74
N LEU A 173 27.99 -6.06 7.14
CA LEU A 173 28.31 -7.44 6.80
C LEU A 173 29.42 -7.52 5.73
N LEU A 174 29.33 -6.72 4.67
CA LEU A 174 30.39 -6.58 3.65
C LEU A 174 31.69 -6.06 4.26
N GLY A 175 31.63 -5.03 5.11
CA GLY A 175 32.78 -4.50 5.83
C GLY A 175 33.46 -5.58 6.69
N GLY A 176 32.67 -6.35 7.44
CA GLY A 176 33.15 -7.48 8.23
C GLY A 176 33.84 -8.57 7.40
N ILE A 177 33.26 -8.93 6.25
CA ILE A 177 33.84 -9.90 5.31
C ILE A 177 35.18 -9.41 4.75
N ILE A 178 35.25 -8.15 4.33
CA ILE A 178 36.47 -7.55 3.79
C ILE A 178 37.57 -7.54 4.86
N ILE A 179 37.25 -7.06 6.08
CA ILE A 179 38.18 -7.05 7.21
C ILE A 179 38.66 -8.49 7.50
N PHE A 180 37.75 -9.46 7.58
CA PHE A 180 38.10 -10.85 7.81
C PHE A 180 39.05 -11.41 6.74
N PHE A 181 38.81 -11.13 5.46
CA PHE A 181 39.67 -11.59 4.37
C PHE A 181 41.04 -10.91 4.39
N VAL A 182 41.12 -9.61 4.66
CA VAL A 182 42.39 -8.87 4.76
C VAL A 182 43.24 -9.43 5.92
N PHE A 183 42.65 -9.62 7.10
CA PHE A 183 43.36 -10.19 8.24
C PHE A 183 43.78 -11.65 8.00
N ARG A 184 42.95 -12.44 7.31
CA ARG A 184 43.28 -13.82 6.95
C ARG A 184 44.42 -13.91 5.94
N GLN A 185 44.52 -12.99 5.00
CA GLN A 185 45.62 -12.95 4.03
C GLN A 185 46.94 -12.57 4.69
N LYS A 186 46.94 -11.60 5.62
CA LYS A 186 48.14 -11.23 6.38
C LYS A 186 48.69 -12.42 7.17
N LYS A 187 47.84 -13.12 7.93
CA LYS A 187 48.23 -14.31 8.70
C LYS A 187 48.70 -15.49 7.83
N LYS A 188 48.17 -15.63 6.60
CA LYS A 188 48.60 -16.67 5.67
C LYS A 188 50.02 -16.46 5.13
N LYS A 189 50.45 -15.20 4.96
CA LYS A 189 51.80 -14.89 4.46
C LYS A 189 52.86 -15.16 5.53
N GLU A 190 52.62 -14.74 6.77
CA GLU A 190 53.52 -15.03 7.90
C GLU A 190 53.65 -16.53 8.17
N ASN A 191 52.54 -17.27 8.14
CA ASN A 191 52.58 -18.72 8.40
C ASN A 191 53.35 -19.51 7.32
N LYS A 192 53.24 -19.12 6.04
CA LYS A 192 53.95 -19.81 4.95
C LYS A 192 55.48 -19.75 5.08
N GLU A 193 56.00 -18.69 5.69
CA GLU A 193 57.44 -18.53 5.88
C GLU A 193 57.94 -19.30 7.11
N LYS A 194 57.08 -19.45 8.13
CA LYS A 194 57.31 -20.34 9.26
C LYS A 194 57.25 -21.83 8.86
N ASP A 195 56.54 -22.17 7.79
CA ASP A 195 56.43 -23.53 7.28
C ASP A 195 57.66 -23.98 6.45
N LEU A 196 58.61 -23.08 6.12
CA LEU A 196 59.85 -23.45 5.42
C LEU A 196 60.79 -24.25 6.34
N PRO A 197 61.54 -25.24 5.82
CA PRO A 197 62.58 -25.93 6.58
C PRO A 197 63.61 -24.94 7.17
N PRO A 198 64.19 -25.20 8.36
CA PRO A 198 65.07 -24.25 9.05
C PRO A 198 66.27 -23.81 8.19
N TYR A 199 66.88 -24.74 7.44
CA TYR A 199 67.94 -24.43 6.48
C TYR A 199 67.50 -23.42 5.40
N GLU A 200 66.38 -23.68 4.72
CA GLU A 200 65.87 -22.80 3.66
C GLU A 200 65.49 -21.43 4.20
N ARG A 201 64.93 -21.39 5.42
CA ARG A 201 64.58 -20.15 6.12
C ARG A 201 65.82 -19.33 6.45
N ALA A 202 66.88 -19.97 6.94
CA ALA A 202 68.14 -19.30 7.25
C ALA A 202 68.80 -18.74 5.98
N MET A 203 68.82 -19.50 4.87
CA MET A 203 69.33 -19.02 3.57
C MET A 203 68.51 -17.85 3.01
N LEU A 204 67.18 -17.89 3.14
CA LEU A 204 66.31 -16.79 2.73
C LEU A 204 66.55 -15.54 3.59
N ALA A 205 66.75 -15.71 4.90
CA ALA A 205 67.08 -14.62 5.81
C ALA A 205 68.43 -13.96 5.46
N LEU A 206 69.48 -14.76 5.20
CA LEU A 206 70.77 -14.24 4.73
C LEU A 206 70.65 -13.47 3.41
N LYS A 207 69.88 -14.00 2.45
CA LYS A 207 69.61 -13.30 1.19
C LYS A 207 68.90 -11.96 1.39
N ARG A 208 67.94 -11.88 2.31
CA ARG A 208 67.27 -10.62 2.65
C ARG A 208 68.21 -9.62 3.31
N ILE A 209 69.11 -10.10 4.17
CA ILE A 209 70.15 -9.26 4.77
C ILE A 209 71.03 -8.65 3.67
N ASP A 210 71.39 -9.41 2.63
CA ASP A 210 72.14 -8.89 1.49
C ASP A 210 71.33 -7.87 0.66
N GLU A 211 70.04 -8.12 0.43
CA GLU A 211 69.13 -7.24 -0.35
C GLU A 211 68.68 -5.98 0.42
N SER A 212 68.86 -5.95 1.74
CA SER A 212 68.39 -4.85 2.60
C SER A 212 69.23 -3.57 2.52
N HIS A 213 70.39 -3.60 1.84
CA HIS A 213 71.34 -2.50 1.72
C HIS A 213 71.75 -1.85 3.07
N LEU A 214 71.62 -2.58 4.20
CA LEU A 214 71.89 -2.05 5.55
C LEU A 214 73.33 -1.54 5.73
N LEU A 215 74.31 -2.20 5.10
CA LEU A 215 75.71 -1.77 5.14
C LEU A 215 75.95 -0.45 4.37
N GLU A 216 75.17 -0.18 3.32
CA GLU A 216 75.25 1.08 2.56
C GLU A 216 74.61 2.25 3.33
N GLN A 217 73.67 1.96 4.22
CA GLN A 217 72.98 2.93 5.08
C GLN A 217 73.68 3.14 6.44
N ASP A 218 74.96 2.75 6.57
CA ASP A 218 75.75 2.77 7.82
C ASP A 218 75.09 2.04 9.02
N SER A 219 74.15 1.12 8.75
CA SER A 219 73.34 0.44 9.76
C SER A 219 73.98 -0.87 10.23
N HIS A 220 75.25 -0.81 10.62
CA HIS A 220 76.06 -1.96 11.06
C HIS A 220 75.43 -2.75 12.23
N LYS A 221 74.80 -2.04 13.18
CA LYS A 221 74.12 -2.67 14.33
C LYS A 221 72.98 -3.58 13.91
N GLU A 222 72.14 -3.11 13.00
CA GLU A 222 71.00 -3.87 12.50
C GLU A 222 71.48 -5.07 11.67
N TYR A 223 72.48 -4.87 10.81
CA TYR A 223 73.09 -5.92 10.01
C TYR A 223 73.61 -7.09 10.86
N TYR A 224 74.47 -6.81 11.85
CA TYR A 224 75.00 -7.83 12.74
C TYR A 224 73.96 -8.40 13.70
N SER A 225 72.86 -7.67 13.95
CA SER A 225 71.73 -8.22 14.72
C SER A 225 71.01 -9.29 13.93
N GLN A 226 70.60 -8.98 12.71
CA GLN A 226 69.93 -9.96 11.85
C GLN A 226 70.85 -11.15 11.52
N LEU A 227 72.15 -10.92 11.31
CA LEU A 227 73.12 -11.97 11.00
C LEU A 227 73.32 -12.95 12.17
N SER A 228 73.57 -12.41 13.37
CA SER A 228 73.71 -13.21 14.59
C SER A 228 72.41 -13.95 14.93
N ASP A 229 71.26 -13.30 14.77
CA ASP A 229 69.97 -13.91 15.08
C ASP A 229 69.63 -15.02 14.08
N THR A 230 69.97 -14.86 12.80
CA THR A 230 69.81 -15.90 11.77
C THR A 230 70.63 -17.15 12.11
N ALA A 231 71.91 -16.96 12.46
CA ALA A 231 72.79 -18.06 12.85
C ALA A 231 72.29 -18.79 14.09
N ARG A 232 72.00 -18.04 15.17
CA ARG A 232 71.52 -18.62 16.42
C ARG A 232 70.17 -19.30 16.23
N LYS A 233 69.27 -18.78 15.38
CA LYS A 233 67.93 -19.36 15.15
C LYS A 233 67.99 -20.66 14.38
N TYR A 234 68.89 -20.75 13.41
CA TYR A 234 69.14 -22.01 12.72
C TYR A 234 69.66 -23.08 13.69
N ILE A 235 70.63 -22.72 14.53
CA ILE A 235 71.19 -23.62 15.55
C ILE A 235 70.13 -24.01 16.59
N ASP A 236 69.25 -23.07 16.96
CA ASP A 236 68.14 -23.27 17.89
C ASP A 236 67.18 -24.37 17.42
N GLU A 237 66.85 -24.35 16.13
CA GLU A 237 65.87 -25.27 15.54
C GLU A 237 66.46 -26.64 15.18
N GLU A 238 67.76 -26.75 14.89
CA GLU A 238 68.37 -27.97 14.33
C GLU A 238 69.33 -28.70 15.29
N ILE A 239 69.91 -28.02 16.28
CA ILE A 239 70.95 -28.61 17.14
C ILE A 239 70.64 -28.43 18.62
N TYR A 240 70.36 -27.19 19.06
CA TYR A 240 70.25 -26.85 20.47
C TYR A 240 69.14 -25.84 20.73
N ASP A 241 68.03 -26.32 21.26
CA ASP A 241 66.75 -25.63 21.52
C ASP A 241 66.78 -24.42 22.48
N HIS A 242 67.96 -23.97 22.93
CA HIS A 242 68.12 -22.76 23.74
C HIS A 242 69.22 -21.82 23.19
N ALA A 243 69.61 -21.95 21.93
CA ALA A 243 70.63 -21.11 21.30
C ALA A 243 70.23 -19.62 21.24
N MET A 244 68.94 -19.31 21.17
CA MET A 244 68.41 -17.94 21.28
C MET A 244 68.62 -17.30 22.66
N GLU A 245 68.53 -18.11 23.71
CA GLU A 245 68.58 -17.67 25.12
C GLU A 245 70.01 -17.72 25.70
N SER A 246 70.92 -18.36 24.98
CA SER A 246 72.31 -18.56 25.41
C SER A 246 73.21 -17.38 25.03
N THR A 247 74.18 -17.08 25.89
CA THR A 247 75.28 -16.18 25.54
C THR A 247 76.18 -16.82 24.47
N THR A 248 76.98 -16.01 23.76
CA THR A 248 77.90 -16.51 22.72
C THR A 248 78.85 -17.58 23.25
N ASP A 249 79.39 -17.44 24.46
CA ASP A 249 80.32 -18.44 25.02
C ASP A 249 79.58 -19.72 25.48
N GLU A 250 78.37 -19.62 26.02
CA GLU A 250 77.54 -20.78 26.38
C GLU A 250 77.13 -21.59 25.15
N LEU A 251 76.70 -20.92 24.08
CA LEU A 251 76.34 -21.55 22.81
C LEU A 251 77.52 -22.33 22.24
N ILE A 252 78.71 -21.73 22.20
CA ILE A 252 79.90 -22.39 21.67
C ILE A 252 80.32 -23.58 22.55
N ALA A 253 80.26 -23.43 23.88
CA ALA A 253 80.56 -24.54 24.79
C ALA A 253 79.61 -25.73 24.61
N LYS A 254 78.32 -25.46 24.33
CA LYS A 254 77.32 -26.49 24.06
C LYS A 254 77.55 -27.19 22.72
N LEU A 255 77.87 -26.43 21.66
CA LEU A 255 78.22 -27.02 20.36
C LEU A 255 79.49 -27.89 20.44
N ASP A 256 80.50 -27.48 21.20
CA ASP A 256 81.70 -28.28 21.47
C ASP A 256 81.37 -29.57 22.24
N GLN A 257 80.32 -29.57 23.07
CA GLN A 257 79.85 -30.77 23.77
C GLN A 257 79.16 -31.73 22.81
N GLU A 258 78.30 -31.24 21.91
CA GLU A 258 77.60 -32.06 20.91
C GLU A 258 78.56 -32.75 19.93
N ILE A 259 79.67 -32.09 19.56
CA ILE A 259 80.74 -32.74 18.80
C ILE A 259 81.36 -33.91 19.59
N LYS A 260 81.60 -33.72 20.89
CA LYS A 260 82.22 -34.76 21.74
C LYS A 260 81.31 -35.96 21.99
N SER A 261 80.00 -35.76 22.03
CA SER A 261 79.01 -36.86 22.14
C SER A 261 78.79 -37.61 20.82
N GLY A 262 79.31 -37.10 19.70
CA GLY A 262 79.13 -37.70 18.38
C GLY A 262 77.76 -37.45 17.76
N SER A 263 76.96 -36.55 18.35
CA SER A 263 75.65 -36.11 17.83
C SER A 263 75.78 -35.08 16.71
N LEU A 264 76.93 -34.41 16.59
CA LEU A 264 77.23 -33.44 15.54
C LEU A 264 78.61 -33.69 14.92
N ASN A 265 78.66 -34.03 13.64
CA ASN A 265 79.93 -34.26 12.93
C ASN A 265 80.46 -32.99 12.23
N LEU A 266 80.87 -32.00 13.02
CA LEU A 266 81.39 -30.71 12.53
C LEU A 266 82.85 -30.51 12.90
N ASP A 267 83.63 -29.83 12.05
CA ASP A 267 85.03 -29.53 12.34
C ASP A 267 85.18 -28.38 13.35
N LYS A 268 86.17 -28.52 14.24
CA LYS A 268 86.44 -27.50 15.27
C LYS A 268 86.83 -26.14 14.69
N ALA A 269 87.33 -26.09 13.45
CA ALA A 269 87.64 -24.82 12.78
C ALA A 269 86.36 -24.04 12.45
N THR A 270 85.30 -24.69 11.95
CA THR A 270 84.01 -24.03 11.68
C THR A 270 83.35 -23.46 12.94
N ILE A 271 83.45 -24.15 14.09
CA ILE A 271 82.96 -23.58 15.38
C ILE A 271 83.75 -22.32 15.78
N ASN A 272 85.07 -22.34 15.60
CA ASN A 272 85.89 -21.16 15.91
C ASN A 272 85.56 -19.98 14.99
N GLU A 273 85.29 -20.22 13.71
CA GLU A 273 84.83 -19.20 12.77
C GLU A 273 83.48 -18.62 13.20
N LEU A 274 82.51 -19.47 13.57
CA LEU A 274 81.22 -19.03 14.13
C LEU A 274 81.41 -18.18 15.40
N LYS A 275 82.28 -18.62 16.32
CA LYS A 275 82.60 -17.89 17.55
C LYS A 275 83.10 -16.48 17.24
N HIS A 276 84.03 -16.35 16.29
CA HIS A 276 84.60 -15.07 15.91
C HIS A 276 83.54 -14.11 15.35
N VAL A 277 82.63 -14.60 14.50
CA VAL A 277 81.55 -13.79 13.93
C VAL A 277 80.55 -13.36 15.01
N LEU A 278 80.14 -14.25 15.91
CA LEU A 278 79.22 -13.91 17.00
C LEU A 278 79.82 -12.91 17.99
N GLN A 279 81.11 -13.04 18.32
CA GLN A 279 81.81 -12.05 19.16
C GLN A 279 81.92 -10.69 18.46
N THR A 280 82.17 -10.68 17.15
CA THR A 280 82.16 -9.45 16.34
C THR A 280 80.77 -8.80 16.37
N ALA A 281 79.71 -9.59 16.25
CA ALA A 281 78.34 -9.11 16.35
C ALA A 281 78.04 -8.50 17.74
N ASP A 282 78.50 -9.14 18.82
CA ASP A 282 78.34 -8.61 20.18
C ASP A 282 79.11 -7.28 20.37
N LEU A 283 80.32 -7.15 19.84
CA LEU A 283 81.09 -5.89 19.83
C LEU A 283 80.37 -4.78 19.05
N VAL A 284 79.73 -5.10 17.93
CA VAL A 284 78.95 -4.12 17.16
C VAL A 284 77.67 -3.71 17.92
N LYS A 285 76.95 -4.68 18.50
CA LYS A 285 75.69 -4.47 19.24
C LYS A 285 75.88 -3.64 20.50
N PHE A 286 76.92 -3.93 21.29
CA PHE A 286 77.11 -3.38 22.63
C PHE A 286 78.27 -2.38 22.73
N ALA A 287 79.37 -2.60 22.01
CA ALA A 287 80.55 -1.73 22.04
C ALA A 287 80.60 -0.70 20.90
N LYS A 288 79.55 -0.63 20.06
CA LYS A 288 79.44 0.28 18.89
C LYS A 288 80.63 0.16 17.91
N SER A 289 81.24 -1.02 17.84
CA SER A 289 82.28 -1.32 16.85
C SER A 289 81.73 -1.16 15.43
N ARG A 290 82.59 -0.78 14.48
CA ARG A 290 82.25 -0.61 13.06
C ARG A 290 83.26 -1.38 12.19
N PRO A 291 83.06 -2.67 11.97
CA PRO A 291 83.84 -3.45 11.02
C PRO A 291 83.71 -2.87 9.61
N ASP A 292 84.78 -3.00 8.81
CA ASP A 292 84.72 -2.61 7.40
C ASP A 292 83.72 -3.48 6.61
N ILE A 293 83.17 -2.92 5.53
CA ILE A 293 82.15 -3.58 4.69
C ILE A 293 82.68 -4.91 4.14
N LEU A 294 83.98 -5.00 3.82
CA LEU A 294 84.57 -6.25 3.33
C LEU A 294 84.56 -7.33 4.42
N ASN A 295 84.87 -6.96 5.66
CA ASN A 295 84.83 -7.88 6.81
C ASN A 295 83.39 -8.32 7.12
N ALA A 296 82.42 -7.40 7.09
CA ALA A 296 81.01 -7.73 7.28
C ALA A 296 80.47 -8.71 6.24
N LYS A 297 80.85 -8.55 4.96
CA LYS A 297 80.51 -9.50 3.89
C LYS A 297 81.19 -10.85 4.07
N ASN A 298 82.41 -10.88 4.62
CA ASN A 298 83.09 -12.13 4.94
C ASN A 298 82.43 -12.87 6.10
N ASP A 299 82.05 -12.15 7.16
CA ASP A 299 81.32 -12.69 8.30
C ASP A 299 79.99 -13.34 7.88
N ARG A 300 79.26 -12.73 6.94
CA ARG A 300 78.06 -13.33 6.34
C ARG A 300 78.35 -14.64 5.63
N LYS A 301 79.44 -14.71 4.84
CA LYS A 301 79.86 -15.96 4.17
C LYS A 301 80.24 -17.06 5.16
N ILE A 302 80.86 -16.67 6.28
CA ILE A 302 81.18 -17.61 7.36
C ILE A 302 79.88 -18.19 7.93
N ILE A 303 78.87 -17.36 8.24
CA ILE A 303 77.57 -17.86 8.73
C ILE A 303 76.89 -18.80 7.73
N GLU A 304 76.89 -18.46 6.43
CA GLU A 304 76.37 -19.35 5.38
C GLU A 304 77.11 -20.70 5.36
N SER A 305 78.45 -20.67 5.38
CA SER A 305 79.29 -21.86 5.41
C SER A 305 79.01 -22.74 6.64
N VAL A 306 78.85 -22.12 7.81
CA VAL A 306 78.49 -22.83 9.06
C VAL A 306 77.15 -23.53 8.91
N ILE A 307 76.11 -22.83 8.41
CA ILE A 307 74.76 -23.40 8.21
C ILE A 307 74.80 -24.57 7.22
N VAL A 308 75.53 -24.44 6.12
CA VAL A 308 75.67 -25.52 5.11
C VAL A 308 76.37 -26.73 5.70
N LYS A 309 77.54 -26.55 6.32
CA LYS A 309 78.32 -27.67 6.89
C LYS A 309 77.58 -28.37 8.04
N THR A 310 76.79 -27.60 8.80
CA THR A 310 76.00 -28.15 9.91
C THR A 310 74.84 -28.99 9.38
N LYS A 311 74.15 -28.55 8.32
CA LYS A 311 73.10 -29.33 7.68
C LYS A 311 73.60 -30.71 7.22
N ASP A 312 74.77 -30.75 6.60
CA ASP A 312 75.36 -32.00 6.09
C ASP A 312 75.86 -32.93 7.22
N ALA A 313 75.97 -32.41 8.45
CA ALA A 313 76.45 -33.13 9.62
C ALA A 313 75.34 -33.74 10.49
N ILE A 314 74.06 -33.46 10.19
CA ILE A 314 72.90 -34.01 10.90
C ILE A 314 72.47 -35.32 10.22
N PRO A 315 72.32 -36.45 10.94
CA PRO A 315 71.90 -37.73 10.36
C PRO A 315 70.45 -37.68 9.85
N GLU A 316 70.16 -38.39 8.75
CA GLU A 316 68.80 -38.49 8.22
C GLU A 316 67.85 -39.16 9.23
N PRO A 317 66.61 -38.64 9.39
CA PRO A 317 65.63 -39.20 10.31
C PRO A 317 65.23 -40.63 9.91
N THR A 318 64.87 -41.44 10.90
CA THR A 318 64.51 -42.85 10.69
C THR A 318 63.13 -43.02 10.04
N GLU A 319 62.90 -44.15 9.35
CA GLU A 319 61.63 -44.41 8.60
C GLU A 319 60.38 -44.34 9.50
N GLU A 320 60.50 -44.76 10.76
CA GLU A 320 59.40 -44.68 11.75
C GLU A 320 59.05 -43.24 12.13
N GLU A 321 60.04 -42.35 12.24
CA GLU A 321 59.83 -40.92 12.55
C GLU A 321 59.17 -40.19 11.37
N LEU A 322 59.53 -40.55 10.14
CA LEU A 322 58.92 -40.01 8.92
C LEU A 322 57.44 -40.39 8.81
N LEU A 323 57.10 -41.66 9.10
CA LEU A 323 55.71 -42.15 9.07
C LEU A 323 54.85 -41.50 10.16
N ALA A 324 55.39 -41.35 11.38
CA ALA A 324 54.69 -40.71 12.49
C ALA A 324 54.35 -39.25 12.20
N ASP A 325 55.26 -38.51 11.55
CA ASP A 325 55.04 -37.12 11.17
C ASP A 325 54.01 -37.00 10.02
N GLU A 326 54.02 -37.90 9.03
CA GLU A 326 53.03 -37.90 7.95
C GLU A 326 51.61 -38.15 8.49
N GLU A 327 51.44 -39.14 9.37
CA GLU A 327 50.14 -39.42 10.01
C GLU A 327 49.65 -38.24 10.86
N PHE A 328 50.55 -37.61 11.61
CA PHE A 328 50.22 -36.42 12.41
C PHE A 328 49.77 -35.26 11.52
N ARG A 329 50.48 -34.98 10.42
CA ARG A 329 50.13 -33.95 9.44
C ARG A 329 48.77 -34.24 8.79
N LYS A 330 48.49 -35.50 8.42
CA LYS A 330 47.22 -35.93 7.84
C LYS A 330 46.07 -35.72 8.82
N ASN A 331 46.23 -36.15 10.07
CA ASN A 331 45.26 -35.95 11.14
C ASN A 331 44.97 -34.46 11.40
N LEU A 332 45.99 -33.60 11.37
CA LEU A 332 45.82 -32.15 11.47
C LEU A 332 45.07 -31.57 10.26
N ALA A 333 45.38 -32.04 9.04
CA ALA A 333 44.72 -31.61 7.82
C ALA A 333 43.23 -31.98 7.81
N GLU A 334 42.90 -33.20 8.25
CA GLU A 334 41.52 -33.67 8.41
C GLU A 334 40.77 -32.84 9.45
N ARG A 335 41.35 -32.62 10.64
CA ARG A 335 40.77 -31.74 11.67
C ARG A 335 40.56 -30.30 11.17
N ARG A 336 41.47 -29.78 10.34
CA ARG A 336 41.31 -28.45 9.71
C ARG A 336 40.21 -28.46 8.65
N ARG A 337 40.07 -29.55 7.87
CA ARG A 337 39.01 -29.71 6.86
C ARG A 337 37.65 -29.79 7.52
N THR A 338 37.46 -30.63 8.53
CA THR A 338 36.18 -30.77 9.24
C THR A 338 35.74 -29.46 9.88
N LYS A 339 36.65 -28.75 10.56
CA LYS A 339 36.37 -27.40 11.10
C LYS A 339 35.93 -26.42 10.02
N LYS A 340 36.59 -26.40 8.86
CA LYS A 340 36.20 -25.51 7.73
C LYS A 340 34.82 -25.85 7.19
N VAL A 341 34.49 -27.14 7.07
CA VAL A 341 33.16 -27.59 6.62
C VAL A 341 32.09 -27.16 7.63
N ILE A 342 32.30 -27.41 8.92
CA ILE A 342 31.35 -27.01 9.98
C ILE A 342 31.13 -25.49 9.97
N ILE A 343 32.21 -24.70 9.93
CA ILE A 343 32.12 -23.24 9.89
C ILE A 343 31.41 -22.77 8.60
N GLY A 344 31.70 -23.40 7.47
CA GLY A 344 31.02 -23.14 6.20
C GLY A 344 29.52 -23.42 6.26
N SER A 345 29.13 -24.55 6.83
CA SER A 345 27.72 -24.93 7.02
C SER A 345 27.00 -23.97 7.97
N ILE A 346 27.62 -23.59 9.09
CA ILE A 346 27.06 -22.60 10.02
C ILE A 346 26.87 -21.25 9.32
N ALA A 347 27.86 -20.81 8.55
CA ALA A 347 27.76 -19.55 7.79
C ALA A 347 26.64 -19.58 6.74
N ALA A 348 26.46 -20.71 6.05
CA ALA A 348 25.37 -20.88 5.09
C ALA A 348 23.99 -20.84 5.77
N ILE A 349 23.82 -21.55 6.89
CA ILE A 349 22.58 -21.53 7.68
C ILE A 349 22.29 -20.11 8.21
N ALA A 350 23.31 -19.43 8.74
CA ALA A 350 23.17 -18.05 9.20
C ALA A 350 22.74 -17.11 8.07
N LEU A 351 23.27 -17.27 6.86
CA LEU A 351 22.88 -16.48 5.70
C LEU A 351 21.40 -16.70 5.32
N VAL A 352 20.92 -17.93 5.35
CA VAL A 352 19.49 -18.24 5.09
C VAL A 352 18.60 -17.59 6.15
N ILE A 353 18.96 -17.70 7.43
CA ILE A 353 18.21 -17.10 8.54
C ILE A 353 18.18 -15.58 8.42
N ILE A 354 19.33 -14.94 8.16
CA ILE A 354 19.43 -13.49 7.98
C ILE A 354 18.54 -13.04 6.81
N THR A 355 18.56 -13.77 5.69
CA THR A 355 17.73 -13.48 4.52
C THR A 355 16.24 -13.55 4.88
N LEU A 356 15.81 -14.62 5.57
CA LEU A 356 14.42 -14.79 6.01
C LEU A 356 13.97 -13.65 6.96
N VAL A 357 14.82 -13.28 7.93
CA VAL A 357 14.56 -12.17 8.86
C VAL A 357 14.42 -10.85 8.10
N VAL A 358 15.30 -10.61 7.12
CA VAL A 358 15.22 -9.43 6.26
C VAL A 358 13.90 -9.37 5.49
N PHE A 359 13.46 -10.49 4.90
CA PHE A 359 12.16 -10.56 4.21
C PHE A 359 11.01 -10.26 5.17
N ILE A 360 11.03 -10.81 6.39
CA ILE A 360 10.01 -10.57 7.43
C ILE A 360 9.96 -9.07 7.81
N ILE A 361 11.11 -8.40 7.95
CA ILE A 361 11.17 -6.97 8.28
C ILE A 361 10.58 -6.10 7.16
N ILE A 362 10.84 -6.45 5.88
CA ILE A 362 10.36 -5.68 4.73
C ILE A 362 8.86 -5.92 4.47
N LYS A 363 8.46 -7.19 4.36
CA LYS A 363 7.13 -7.59 3.87
C LYS A 363 6.13 -7.91 4.98
N GLY A 364 6.60 -8.10 6.21
CA GLY A 364 5.79 -8.56 7.33
C GLY A 364 5.85 -10.08 7.48
N TYR A 365 5.64 -10.56 8.71
CA TYR A 365 5.72 -11.98 9.06
C TYR A 365 4.71 -12.82 8.27
N ASP A 366 3.45 -12.39 8.26
CA ASP A 366 2.37 -13.19 7.68
C ASP A 366 2.51 -13.33 6.16
N VAL A 367 2.83 -12.24 5.45
CA VAL A 367 3.03 -12.28 3.99
C VAL A 367 4.17 -13.24 3.61
N VAL A 368 5.25 -13.28 4.38
CA VAL A 368 6.38 -14.20 4.16
C VAL A 368 5.98 -15.64 4.47
N LYS A 369 5.30 -15.86 5.60
CA LYS A 369 4.74 -17.16 5.98
C LYS A 369 3.84 -17.70 4.87
N ASP A 370 2.88 -16.89 4.41
CA ASP A 370 1.92 -17.25 3.36
C ASP A 370 2.59 -17.52 2.01
N SER A 371 3.70 -16.84 1.71
CA SER A 371 4.46 -17.10 0.49
C SER A 371 5.28 -18.39 0.51
N ILE A 372 5.74 -18.82 1.69
CA ILE A 372 6.59 -20.01 1.84
C ILE A 372 5.74 -21.26 2.08
N LEU A 373 4.71 -21.16 2.92
CA LEU A 373 3.82 -22.27 3.29
C LEU A 373 2.60 -22.39 2.36
N GLY A 374 2.32 -21.36 1.55
CA GLY A 374 1.13 -21.26 0.73
C GLY A 374 -0.06 -20.67 1.50
N HIS A 375 -0.93 -19.98 0.78
CA HIS A 375 -2.19 -19.46 1.32
C HIS A 375 -3.28 -19.53 0.22
N PRO A 376 -4.42 -20.22 0.44
CA PRO A 376 -5.40 -20.51 -0.61
C PRO A 376 -5.86 -19.27 -1.38
N THR A 377 -6.26 -18.21 -0.67
CA THR A 377 -6.81 -17.01 -1.31
C THR A 377 -5.75 -16.09 -1.92
N LYS A 378 -4.49 -16.21 -1.46
CA LYS A 378 -3.37 -15.52 -2.09
C LYS A 378 -3.10 -16.12 -3.47
N GLU A 379 -3.18 -17.44 -3.58
CA GLU A 379 -3.05 -18.13 -4.86
C GLU A 379 -4.17 -17.71 -5.83
N LEU A 380 -5.40 -17.55 -5.35
CA LEU A 380 -6.50 -17.01 -6.16
C LEU A 380 -6.23 -15.57 -6.65
N ALA A 381 -5.62 -14.73 -5.81
CA ALA A 381 -5.27 -13.36 -6.19
C ALA A 381 -4.16 -13.29 -7.26
N GLU A 382 -3.17 -14.19 -7.19
CA GLU A 382 -1.97 -14.16 -8.04
C GLU A 382 -2.11 -14.92 -9.38
N ARG A 383 -3.13 -15.78 -9.52
CA ARG A 383 -3.39 -16.53 -10.77
C ARG A 383 -3.86 -15.64 -11.92
N GLU A 384 -3.82 -16.18 -13.14
CA GLU A 384 -4.48 -15.57 -14.30
C GLU A 384 -6.00 -15.74 -14.19
N TRP A 385 -6.75 -14.68 -14.47
CA TRP A 385 -8.20 -14.66 -14.32
C TRP A 385 -8.87 -14.95 -15.66
N ILE A 386 -9.93 -15.74 -15.61
CA ILE A 386 -10.66 -16.20 -16.79
C ILE A 386 -12.04 -15.56 -16.75
N SER A 387 -12.43 -14.89 -17.84
CA SER A 387 -13.79 -14.41 -18.03
C SER A 387 -14.65 -15.52 -18.64
N SER A 388 -15.81 -15.80 -18.05
CA SER A 388 -16.71 -16.86 -18.49
C SER A 388 -18.16 -16.45 -18.31
N ALA A 389 -19.00 -16.85 -19.27
CA ALA A 389 -20.45 -16.63 -19.23
C ALA A 389 -21.17 -17.86 -18.68
N TYR A 390 -22.04 -17.65 -17.70
CA TYR A 390 -22.75 -18.70 -16.99
C TYR A 390 -24.26 -18.53 -17.08
N GLY A 391 -24.96 -19.66 -17.24
CA GLY A 391 -26.41 -19.73 -17.13
C GLY A 391 -27.19 -19.13 -18.30
N SER A 392 -28.51 -19.07 -18.12
CA SER A 392 -29.46 -18.48 -19.05
C SER A 392 -30.57 -17.74 -18.27
N PRO A 393 -30.72 -16.41 -18.42
CA PRO A 393 -29.91 -15.51 -19.25
C PRO A 393 -28.45 -15.41 -18.75
N PRO A 394 -27.47 -15.16 -19.64
CA PRO A 394 -26.05 -15.29 -19.31
C PRO A 394 -25.56 -14.19 -18.36
N VAL A 395 -24.70 -14.59 -17.42
CA VAL A 395 -23.92 -13.71 -16.54
C VAL A 395 -22.45 -13.92 -16.83
N THR A 396 -21.76 -12.89 -17.29
CA THR A 396 -20.31 -12.92 -17.49
C THR A 396 -19.61 -12.44 -16.22
N ILE A 397 -18.68 -13.24 -15.71
CA ILE A 397 -17.83 -12.86 -14.58
C ILE A 397 -16.39 -13.29 -14.83
N SER A 398 -15.44 -12.56 -14.26
CA SER A 398 -14.03 -12.96 -14.22
C SER A 398 -13.71 -13.62 -12.89
N THR A 399 -13.23 -14.86 -12.93
CA THR A 399 -12.85 -15.63 -11.74
C THR A 399 -11.46 -16.27 -11.88
N PRO A 400 -10.78 -16.54 -10.75
CA PRO A 400 -9.48 -17.22 -10.75
C PRO A 400 -9.56 -18.71 -11.09
N GLU A 401 -10.74 -19.32 -10.93
CA GLU A 401 -11.05 -20.68 -11.38
C GLU A 401 -12.44 -20.71 -12.02
N VAL A 402 -12.63 -21.63 -12.97
CA VAL A 402 -13.91 -21.81 -13.68
C VAL A 402 -14.95 -22.36 -12.69
N LEU A 403 -16.09 -21.69 -12.58
CA LEU A 403 -17.20 -22.17 -11.77
C LEU A 403 -17.79 -23.47 -12.33
N ILE A 404 -18.06 -24.43 -11.44
CA ILE A 404 -18.59 -25.74 -11.79
C ILE A 404 -20.08 -25.84 -11.45
N ARG A 405 -20.85 -26.58 -12.26
CA ARG A 405 -22.30 -26.70 -12.05
C ARG A 405 -22.61 -27.39 -10.71
N ASN A 406 -23.46 -26.76 -9.89
CA ASN A 406 -23.71 -27.12 -8.49
C ASN A 406 -24.64 -28.34 -8.28
N VAL A 407 -24.71 -29.28 -9.24
CA VAL A 407 -25.69 -30.39 -9.22
C VAL A 407 -25.40 -31.41 -8.10
N TYR A 408 -24.17 -31.40 -7.56
CA TYR A 408 -23.66 -32.44 -6.65
C TYR A 408 -23.56 -32.02 -5.19
N GLN A 409 -23.80 -30.74 -4.84
CA GLN A 409 -23.62 -30.25 -3.46
C GLN A 409 -24.93 -29.87 -2.75
N MET A 410 -26.09 -30.12 -3.36
CA MET A 410 -27.40 -29.73 -2.84
C MET A 410 -28.15 -30.89 -2.15
N THR A 411 -28.83 -30.57 -1.04
CA THR A 411 -29.85 -31.44 -0.44
C THR A 411 -31.11 -31.52 -1.32
N GLU A 412 -31.95 -32.53 -1.13
CA GLU A 412 -33.21 -32.67 -1.90
C GLU A 412 -34.17 -31.48 -1.68
N GLU A 413 -34.16 -30.90 -0.49
CA GLU A 413 -34.91 -29.68 -0.16
C GLU A 413 -34.38 -28.46 -0.95
N GLN A 414 -33.06 -28.30 -1.02
CA GLN A 414 -32.42 -27.22 -1.78
C GLN A 414 -32.66 -27.36 -3.29
N LYS A 415 -32.65 -28.59 -3.81
CA LYS A 415 -33.00 -28.88 -5.22
C LYS A 415 -34.45 -28.52 -5.55
N GLN A 416 -35.37 -28.67 -4.59
CA GLN A 416 -36.77 -28.26 -4.78
C GLN A 416 -36.92 -26.73 -4.76
N ILE A 417 -36.20 -26.03 -3.88
CA ILE A 417 -36.19 -24.56 -3.80
C ILE A 417 -35.65 -23.94 -5.09
N LEU A 418 -34.60 -24.53 -5.66
CA LEU A 418 -33.90 -24.02 -6.85
C LEU A 418 -34.37 -24.67 -8.15
N LYS A 419 -35.52 -25.35 -8.14
CA LYS A 419 -36.07 -26.04 -9.33
C LYS A 419 -36.34 -25.04 -10.45
N GLY A 420 -35.67 -25.22 -11.59
CA GLY A 420 -35.76 -24.32 -12.74
C GLY A 420 -34.66 -23.24 -12.79
N SER A 421 -33.77 -23.21 -11.79
CA SER A 421 -32.55 -22.39 -11.81
C SER A 421 -31.31 -23.21 -12.19
N GLU A 422 -30.31 -22.53 -12.74
CA GLU A 422 -28.98 -23.06 -12.99
C GLU A 422 -28.00 -22.40 -12.02
N SER A 423 -27.19 -23.20 -11.32
CA SER A 423 -26.23 -22.72 -10.33
C SER A 423 -24.83 -23.23 -10.64
N PHE A 424 -23.85 -22.34 -10.59
CA PHE A 424 -22.43 -22.58 -10.84
C PHE A 424 -21.64 -22.05 -9.64
N VAL A 425 -20.74 -22.85 -9.08
CA VAL A 425 -20.06 -22.53 -7.82
C VAL A 425 -18.57 -22.78 -7.84
N TYR A 426 -17.86 -22.06 -6.97
CA TYR A 426 -16.50 -22.35 -6.53
C TYR A 426 -16.51 -22.45 -5.00
N GLY A 427 -15.94 -23.52 -4.45
CA GLY A 427 -15.92 -23.80 -3.02
C GLY A 427 -17.29 -24.12 -2.43
N LYS A 428 -17.38 -24.09 -1.10
CA LYS A 428 -18.61 -24.15 -0.31
C LYS A 428 -18.74 -22.90 0.53
N ILE A 429 -19.96 -22.54 0.90
CA ILE A 429 -20.25 -21.37 1.73
C ILE A 429 -19.60 -21.40 3.13
N SER A 430 -19.16 -22.59 3.58
CA SER A 430 -18.41 -22.80 4.83
C SER A 430 -16.89 -22.91 4.63
N ASP A 431 -16.39 -22.74 3.41
CA ASP A 431 -14.95 -22.63 3.13
C ASP A 431 -14.48 -21.17 3.30
N ASN A 432 -13.18 -20.92 3.14
CA ASN A 432 -12.59 -19.58 3.27
C ASN A 432 -13.04 -18.60 2.17
N PHE A 433 -13.43 -19.15 1.01
CA PHE A 433 -13.86 -18.37 -0.15
C PHE A 433 -14.92 -19.16 -0.94
N TYR A 434 -16.03 -18.50 -1.28
CA TYR A 434 -17.13 -19.09 -2.02
C TYR A 434 -17.68 -18.11 -3.06
N ILE A 435 -17.93 -18.63 -4.25
CA ILE A 435 -18.55 -17.89 -5.35
C ILE A 435 -19.72 -18.72 -5.84
N ALA A 436 -20.86 -18.09 -6.10
CA ALA A 436 -21.97 -18.71 -6.80
C ALA A 436 -22.56 -17.76 -7.84
N VAL A 437 -22.86 -18.29 -9.01
CA VAL A 437 -23.71 -17.65 -10.01
C VAL A 437 -24.96 -18.51 -10.17
N THR A 438 -26.12 -17.90 -9.96
CA THR A 438 -27.41 -18.55 -10.09
C THR A 438 -28.27 -17.77 -11.08
N THR A 439 -28.79 -18.45 -12.10
CA THR A 439 -29.65 -17.85 -13.13
C THR A 439 -30.96 -18.61 -13.24
N MET A 440 -32.07 -17.91 -13.49
CA MET A 440 -33.37 -18.52 -13.72
C MET A 440 -34.02 -17.92 -14.97
N SER A 441 -34.16 -18.73 -16.02
CA SER A 441 -34.89 -18.36 -17.25
C SER A 441 -36.39 -18.51 -17.06
N SER A 442 -37.15 -17.45 -17.33
CA SER A 442 -38.63 -17.40 -17.25
C SER A 442 -39.19 -17.26 -15.83
N ILE A 443 -39.48 -16.01 -15.46
CA ILE A 443 -40.41 -15.69 -14.39
C ILE A 443 -41.82 -15.82 -14.99
N ALA A 444 -42.68 -16.65 -14.40
CA ALA A 444 -44.11 -16.62 -14.72
C ALA A 444 -44.69 -15.26 -14.29
N GLN A 445 -44.58 -14.23 -15.14
CA GLN A 445 -45.24 -12.90 -15.11
C GLN A 445 -45.79 -12.45 -13.74
N LYS A 446 -44.95 -12.48 -12.72
CA LYS A 446 -45.16 -11.77 -11.46
C LYS A 446 -43.87 -11.04 -11.22
N ASP A 447 -43.94 -9.71 -11.21
CA ASP A 447 -42.85 -8.81 -10.89
C ASP A 447 -41.98 -9.45 -9.81
N VAL A 448 -40.74 -9.79 -10.16
CA VAL A 448 -39.77 -10.26 -9.16
C VAL A 448 -39.51 -9.06 -8.29
N ASP A 449 -40.17 -9.08 -7.15
CA ASP A 449 -39.97 -8.11 -6.09
C ASP A 449 -38.57 -8.33 -5.53
N LEU A 450 -37.62 -7.49 -5.96
CA LEU A 450 -36.24 -7.53 -5.52
C LEU A 450 -36.13 -7.38 -3.99
N SER A 451 -37.14 -6.78 -3.32
CA SER A 451 -37.19 -6.72 -1.86
C SER A 451 -37.41 -8.11 -1.22
N LYS A 452 -38.12 -9.03 -1.89
CA LYS A 452 -38.27 -10.43 -1.44
C LYS A 452 -37.01 -11.27 -1.68
N ALA A 453 -36.12 -10.83 -2.57
CA ALA A 453 -34.82 -11.46 -2.75
C ALA A 453 -33.95 -11.29 -1.49
N VAL A 454 -34.06 -10.15 -0.78
CA VAL A 454 -33.35 -9.90 0.47
C VAL A 454 -33.71 -10.94 1.54
N GLU A 455 -35.01 -11.14 1.81
CA GLU A 455 -35.48 -12.13 2.79
C GLU A 455 -35.07 -13.56 2.40
N SER A 456 -35.17 -13.90 1.11
CA SER A 456 -34.80 -15.23 0.60
C SER A 456 -33.30 -15.51 0.75
N ASN A 457 -32.45 -14.49 0.56
CA ASN A 457 -31.01 -14.58 0.72
C ASN A 457 -30.61 -14.87 2.16
N VAL A 458 -31.26 -14.21 3.12
CA VAL A 458 -31.04 -14.46 4.55
C VAL A 458 -31.48 -15.87 4.91
N GLY A 459 -32.67 -16.30 4.48
CA GLY A 459 -33.15 -17.66 4.71
C GLY A 459 -32.24 -18.73 4.09
N TYR A 460 -31.63 -18.44 2.93
CA TYR A 460 -30.62 -19.32 2.35
C TYR A 460 -29.38 -19.44 3.24
N LEU A 461 -28.81 -18.33 3.72
CA LEU A 461 -27.66 -18.34 4.64
C LEU A 461 -27.96 -19.12 5.92
N GLU A 462 -29.15 -18.95 6.50
CA GLU A 462 -29.60 -19.73 7.67
C GLU A 462 -29.68 -21.23 7.35
N SER A 463 -30.23 -21.60 6.19
CA SER A 463 -30.32 -23.00 5.75
C SER A 463 -28.95 -23.67 5.57
N GLN A 464 -27.91 -22.88 5.29
CA GLN A 464 -26.52 -23.35 5.22
C GLN A 464 -25.85 -23.45 6.59
N GLY A 465 -26.54 -23.09 7.67
CA GLY A 465 -26.02 -23.08 9.04
C GLY A 465 -25.40 -21.74 9.47
N GLY A 466 -25.65 -20.67 8.72
CA GLY A 466 -25.27 -19.31 9.08
C GLY A 466 -26.00 -18.81 10.33
N LYS A 467 -25.27 -18.14 11.21
CA LYS A 467 -25.75 -17.53 12.46
C LYS A 467 -25.30 -16.08 12.54
N ASN A 468 -25.93 -15.30 13.43
CA ASN A 468 -25.56 -13.90 13.70
C ASN A 468 -25.49 -13.07 12.40
N ILE A 469 -26.46 -13.28 11.51
CA ILE A 469 -26.51 -12.67 10.19
C ILE A 469 -26.88 -11.19 10.36
N THR A 470 -26.06 -10.32 9.78
CA THR A 470 -26.32 -8.89 9.64
C THR A 470 -26.62 -8.61 8.18
N VAL A 471 -27.63 -7.78 7.92
CA VAL A 471 -28.16 -7.57 6.57
C VAL A 471 -28.22 -6.08 6.30
N LYS A 472 -27.69 -5.68 5.14
CA LYS A 472 -27.84 -4.36 4.54
C LYS A 472 -28.15 -4.55 3.07
N ASP A 473 -28.92 -3.64 2.50
CA ASP A 473 -29.23 -3.61 1.09
C ASP A 473 -29.10 -2.19 0.53
N GLU A 474 -28.66 -2.10 -0.72
CA GLU A 474 -28.54 -0.85 -1.47
C GLU A 474 -28.83 -1.08 -2.95
N GLU A 475 -29.30 -0.03 -3.64
CA GLU A 475 -29.36 -0.03 -5.10
C GLU A 475 -27.94 -0.18 -5.67
N TYR A 476 -27.80 -1.02 -6.70
CA TYR A 476 -26.52 -1.32 -7.32
C TYR A 476 -26.62 -1.25 -8.84
N GLU A 477 -25.60 -0.70 -9.47
CA GLU A 477 -25.47 -0.62 -10.91
C GLU A 477 -24.11 -1.21 -11.32
N THR A 478 -24.10 -2.17 -12.25
CA THR A 478 -22.85 -2.72 -12.79
C THR A 478 -22.14 -1.69 -13.67
N LEU A 479 -20.85 -1.92 -13.98
CA LEU A 479 -20.13 -1.08 -14.95
C LEU A 479 -20.81 -1.05 -16.33
N GLY A 480 -21.50 -2.12 -16.70
CA GLY A 480 -22.34 -2.22 -17.91
C GLY A 480 -23.76 -1.64 -17.78
N GLY A 481 -24.06 -0.89 -16.72
CA GLY A 481 -25.32 -0.17 -16.53
C GLY A 481 -26.54 -1.05 -16.20
N ALA A 482 -26.33 -2.30 -15.76
CA ALA A 482 -27.41 -3.17 -15.31
C ALA A 482 -27.78 -2.83 -13.86
N LYS A 483 -29.06 -2.58 -13.60
CA LYS A 483 -29.55 -2.15 -12.28
C LYS A 483 -30.08 -3.33 -11.48
N GLY A 484 -29.79 -3.35 -10.19
CA GLY A 484 -30.17 -4.41 -9.28
C GLY A 484 -30.11 -3.98 -7.82
N ILE A 485 -30.23 -4.96 -6.92
CA ILE A 485 -30.07 -4.76 -5.47
C ILE A 485 -28.86 -5.57 -4.99
N LYS A 486 -27.95 -4.89 -4.29
CA LYS A 486 -26.83 -5.51 -3.59
C LYS A 486 -27.23 -5.73 -2.14
N VAL A 487 -27.17 -6.98 -1.69
CA VAL A 487 -27.39 -7.38 -0.30
C VAL A 487 -26.06 -7.82 0.28
N PHE A 488 -25.66 -7.24 1.41
CA PHE A 488 -24.36 -7.50 2.00
C PHE A 488 -24.40 -7.44 3.52
N GLY A 489 -23.39 -8.04 4.13
CA GLY A 489 -23.23 -8.03 5.57
C GLY A 489 -22.33 -9.16 6.03
N ASN A 490 -22.45 -9.50 7.30
CA ASN A 490 -21.62 -10.51 7.94
C ASN A 490 -22.47 -11.62 8.53
N PHE A 491 -21.93 -12.83 8.59
CA PHE A 491 -22.50 -13.96 9.31
C PHE A 491 -21.39 -14.82 9.92
N GLN A 492 -21.78 -15.76 10.77
CA GLN A 492 -20.90 -16.76 11.36
C GLN A 492 -21.33 -18.15 10.93
N ILE A 493 -20.37 -18.99 10.55
CA ILE A 493 -20.60 -20.38 10.18
C ILE A 493 -19.42 -21.24 10.63
N LYS A 494 -19.68 -22.51 10.90
CA LYS A 494 -18.61 -23.46 11.22
C LYS A 494 -17.85 -23.83 9.94
N ASN A 495 -16.55 -23.56 9.90
CA ASN A 495 -15.73 -23.87 8.74
C ASN A 495 -15.65 -25.39 8.51
N ALA A 496 -15.80 -25.84 7.28
CA ALA A 496 -15.86 -27.26 6.95
C ALA A 496 -14.54 -28.00 7.25
N VAL A 497 -13.40 -27.32 7.10
CA VAL A 497 -12.05 -27.87 7.27
C VAL A 497 -11.56 -27.72 8.70
N THR A 498 -11.57 -26.50 9.25
CA THR A 498 -11.02 -26.23 10.59
C THR A 498 -11.97 -26.63 11.71
N GLN A 499 -13.26 -26.78 11.42
CA GLN A 499 -14.33 -27.03 12.41
C GLN A 499 -14.48 -25.91 13.46
N GLU A 500 -13.87 -24.75 13.23
CA GLU A 500 -13.99 -23.57 14.09
C GLU A 500 -15.09 -22.64 13.57
N GLU A 501 -15.64 -21.80 14.45
CA GLU A 501 -16.62 -20.79 14.06
C GLU A 501 -15.88 -19.62 13.39
N GLN A 502 -16.19 -19.40 12.12
CA GLN A 502 -15.57 -18.38 11.28
C GLN A 502 -16.57 -17.26 11.01
N LYS A 503 -16.08 -16.02 11.04
CA LYS A 503 -16.85 -14.84 10.66
C LYS A 503 -16.59 -14.54 9.19
N ASN A 504 -17.66 -14.49 8.42
CA ASN A 504 -17.63 -14.23 6.98
C ASN A 504 -18.33 -12.94 6.64
N GLU A 505 -17.83 -12.25 5.62
CA GLU A 505 -18.54 -11.21 4.89
C GLU A 505 -19.16 -11.84 3.63
N TYR A 506 -20.35 -11.36 3.26
CA TYR A 506 -21.05 -11.80 2.07
C TYR A 506 -21.53 -10.61 1.26
N VAL A 507 -21.52 -10.78 -0.06
CA VAL A 507 -22.11 -9.86 -1.03
C VAL A 507 -22.94 -10.67 -2.01
N ILE A 508 -24.21 -10.33 -2.15
CA ILE A 508 -25.16 -10.95 -3.07
C ILE A 508 -25.74 -9.87 -3.97
N LEU A 509 -25.41 -9.93 -5.25
CA LEU A 509 -25.95 -9.04 -6.27
C LEU A 509 -27.15 -9.71 -6.93
N ASN A 510 -28.29 -9.02 -6.97
CA ASN A 510 -29.54 -9.53 -7.53
C ASN A 510 -30.01 -8.64 -8.67
N PHE A 511 -30.26 -9.23 -9.82
CA PHE A 511 -30.67 -8.52 -11.04
C PHE A 511 -31.90 -9.18 -11.67
N VAL A 512 -32.70 -8.37 -12.35
CA VAL A 512 -33.79 -8.80 -13.21
C VAL A 512 -33.53 -8.24 -14.60
N GLU A 513 -32.82 -9.00 -15.41
CA GLU A 513 -32.41 -8.60 -16.76
C GLU A 513 -32.81 -9.67 -17.77
N ARG A 514 -33.11 -9.25 -19.01
CA ARG A 514 -33.44 -10.17 -20.14
C ARG A 514 -34.56 -11.17 -19.83
N GLY A 515 -35.54 -10.77 -19.01
CA GLY A 515 -36.70 -11.61 -18.66
C GLY A 515 -36.38 -12.78 -17.72
N GLY A 516 -35.23 -12.76 -17.06
CA GLY A 516 -34.82 -13.73 -16.05
C GLY A 516 -34.33 -13.07 -14.77
N PHE A 517 -34.01 -13.91 -13.79
CA PHE A 517 -33.38 -13.50 -12.53
C PHE A 517 -31.94 -13.98 -12.49
N GLN A 518 -31.01 -13.11 -12.14
CA GLN A 518 -29.59 -13.39 -12.02
C GLN A 518 -29.09 -13.01 -10.62
N GLN A 519 -28.36 -13.93 -9.98
CA GLN A 519 -27.80 -13.74 -8.68
C GLN A 519 -26.32 -14.12 -8.67
N ILE A 520 -25.48 -13.23 -8.14
CA ILE A 520 -24.06 -13.47 -7.92
C ILE A 520 -23.80 -13.37 -6.42
N THR A 521 -23.31 -14.44 -5.82
CA THR A 521 -22.99 -14.51 -4.39
C THR A 521 -21.49 -14.69 -4.23
N VAL A 522 -20.87 -13.82 -3.43
CA VAL A 522 -19.48 -13.94 -3.01
C VAL A 522 -19.44 -13.95 -1.49
N VAL A 523 -18.77 -14.93 -0.91
CA VAL A 523 -18.59 -15.08 0.54
C VAL A 523 -17.13 -15.31 0.83
N TYR A 524 -16.60 -14.62 1.83
CA TYR A 524 -15.21 -14.75 2.22
C TYR A 524 -14.98 -14.53 3.71
N ASP A 525 -13.90 -15.14 4.22
CA ASP A 525 -13.42 -14.95 5.60
C ASP A 525 -12.99 -13.50 5.85
N VAL A 526 -13.48 -12.89 6.92
CA VAL A 526 -13.12 -11.52 7.32
C VAL A 526 -11.66 -11.45 7.77
N GLU A 527 -11.10 -12.54 8.29
CA GLU A 527 -9.72 -12.59 8.76
C GLU A 527 -8.71 -12.87 7.63
N ASP A 528 -9.20 -13.19 6.42
CA ASP A 528 -8.37 -13.43 5.25
C ASP A 528 -7.96 -12.12 4.56
N ARG A 529 -6.65 -11.84 4.62
CA ARG A 529 -6.05 -10.61 4.09
C ARG A 529 -6.17 -10.42 2.58
N TYR A 530 -6.33 -11.49 1.82
CA TYR A 530 -6.37 -11.42 0.34
C TYR A 530 -7.79 -11.51 -0.19
N ALA A 531 -8.73 -12.02 0.61
CA ALA A 531 -10.05 -12.39 0.13
C ALA A 531 -10.91 -11.20 -0.29
N LYS A 532 -10.83 -10.09 0.43
CA LYS A 532 -11.59 -8.89 0.09
C LYS A 532 -11.24 -8.37 -1.31
N ASP A 533 -9.95 -8.26 -1.63
CA ASP A 533 -9.49 -7.76 -2.93
C ASP A 533 -9.93 -8.69 -4.08
N VAL A 534 -9.87 -10.02 -3.85
CA VAL A 534 -10.39 -11.02 -4.80
C VAL A 534 -11.90 -10.86 -4.98
N ALA A 535 -12.65 -10.71 -3.88
CA ALA A 535 -14.10 -10.52 -3.94
C ALA A 535 -14.49 -9.25 -4.70
N GLU A 536 -13.85 -8.12 -4.41
CA GLU A 536 -14.10 -6.84 -5.10
C GLU A 536 -13.80 -6.95 -6.60
N ARG A 537 -12.71 -7.62 -6.99
CA ARG A 537 -12.38 -7.83 -8.40
C ARG A 537 -13.44 -8.69 -9.11
N ILE A 538 -13.98 -9.73 -8.46
CA ILE A 538 -15.08 -10.54 -9.01
C ILE A 538 -16.33 -9.67 -9.16
N ILE A 539 -16.73 -8.95 -8.12
CA ILE A 539 -17.93 -8.08 -8.08
C ILE A 539 -17.88 -7.03 -9.20
N ASN A 540 -16.71 -6.41 -9.39
CA ASN A 540 -16.52 -5.38 -10.41
C ASN A 540 -16.47 -5.94 -11.85
N SER A 541 -16.27 -7.24 -12.01
CA SER A 541 -16.23 -7.91 -13.33
C SER A 541 -17.59 -8.40 -13.82
N VAL A 542 -18.66 -8.19 -13.05
CA VAL A 542 -20.00 -8.70 -13.37
C VAL A 542 -20.61 -7.92 -14.54
N GLU A 543 -20.88 -8.63 -15.62
CA GLU A 543 -21.48 -8.12 -16.85
C GLU A 543 -22.74 -8.93 -17.21
N LEU A 544 -23.84 -8.22 -17.45
CA LEU A 544 -25.16 -8.79 -17.77
C LEU A 544 -25.68 -8.37 -19.15
N ARG A 545 -25.10 -7.30 -19.70
CA ARG A 545 -25.35 -6.74 -21.02
C ARG A 545 -24.02 -6.79 -21.78
N ASN A 546 -24.05 -7.16 -23.06
CA ASN A 546 -22.86 -7.08 -23.89
C ASN A 546 -22.66 -5.61 -24.31
N GLU A 547 -21.43 -5.15 -24.51
CA GLU A 547 -21.10 -3.77 -24.93
C GLU A 547 -21.69 -3.34 -26.29
N GLU A 548 -22.45 -4.20 -27.00
CA GLU A 548 -23.02 -3.93 -28.33
C GLU A 548 -24.57 -3.91 -28.38
N GLU A 549 -25.28 -3.90 -27.25
CA GLU A 549 -26.72 -3.58 -27.17
C GLU A 549 -26.97 -2.37 -26.27
#